data_AF-A0A9P9NSQ8-F1
#
_entry.id   AF-A0A9P9NSQ8-F1
#
_cell.length_a   1.000
_cell.length_b   1.000
_cell.length_c   1.000
_cell.angle_alpha   90.00
_cell.angle_beta   90.00
_cell.angle_gamma   90.00
#
_symmetry.space_group_name_H-M   'P 1'
#
loop_
_entity.id
_entity.type
_entity.pdbx_description
1 polymer ?
#
loop_
_entity_poly.entity_id
_entity_poly.type
_entity_poly.pdbx_seq_one_letter_code
_entity_poly.pdbx_strand_id
1 'polypeptide(L)' 'AFIWPYQLGEDFTAPIPEKKTVPLIMAAHFALLLPNFEIIWFLQGWSDHALAGIGKFINEDHRAWLEWPL' A
#
# COMPACT_ATOMS: atom_id res chain seq x y z
N ALA A 1 -17.34 2.14 1.36
CA ALA A 1 -16.94 1.45 0.11
C ALA A 1 -15.45 1.68 -0.13
N PHE A 2 -14.72 0.68 -0.61
CA PHE A 2 -13.28 0.77 -0.91
C PHE A 2 -13.08 1.52 -2.25
N ILE A 3 -13.27 2.84 -2.23
CA ILE A 3 -13.20 3.71 -3.42
C ILE A 3 -11.84 4.43 -3.50
N TRP A 4 -11.04 4.42 -2.43
CA TRP A 4 -9.80 5.18 -2.32
C TRP A 4 -8.87 5.08 -3.54
N PRO A 5 -8.55 3.88 -4.09
CA PRO A 5 -7.67 3.79 -5.27
C PRO A 5 -8.19 4.57 -6.49
N TYR A 6 -9.51 4.70 -6.61
CA TYR A 6 -10.18 5.40 -7.70
C TYR A 6 -10.29 6.91 -7.48
N GLN A 7 -9.96 7.41 -6.28
CA GLN A 7 -9.97 8.85 -5.95
C GLN A 7 -8.57 9.47 -5.99
N LEU A 8 -7.54 8.66 -6.21
CA LEU A 8 -6.16 9.12 -6.28
C LEU A 8 -5.88 9.82 -7.61
N GLY A 9 -5.38 11.05 -7.54
CA GLY A 9 -4.93 11.78 -8.71
C GLY A 9 -3.67 11.16 -9.34
N GLU A 10 -3.40 11.54 -10.60
CA GLU A 10 -2.23 11.07 -11.35
C GLU A 10 -0.91 11.36 -10.62
N ASP A 11 -0.82 12.48 -9.90
CA ASP A 11 0.36 12.86 -9.12
C ASP A 11 0.75 11.81 -8.08
N PHE A 12 -0.22 11.05 -7.56
CA PHE A 12 0.04 9.96 -6.62
C PHE A 12 0.19 8.61 -7.32
N THR A 13 -0.59 8.35 -8.36
CA THR A 13 -0.63 7.03 -9.02
C THR A 13 0.49 6.82 -10.01
N ALA A 14 0.93 7.85 -10.74
CA ALA A 14 2.00 7.75 -11.73
C ALA A 14 3.38 7.36 -11.13
N PRO A 15 3.76 7.81 -9.92
CA PRO A 15 4.99 7.38 -9.25
C PRO A 15 5.02 5.93 -8.75
N ILE A 16 3.87 5.25 -8.62
CA ILE A 16 3.79 3.89 -8.08
C ILE A 16 4.44 2.86 -9.03
N PRO A 17 4.12 2.84 -10.34
CA PRO A 17 4.83 2.00 -11.31
C PRO A 17 6.34 2.24 -11.36
N GLU A 18 6.78 3.48 -11.11
CA GLU A 18 8.20 3.85 -11.00
C GLU A 18 8.86 3.38 -9.70
N LYS A 19 8.10 2.74 -8.81
CA LYS A 19 8.54 2.21 -7.51
C LYS A 19 9.17 3.28 -6.63
N LYS A 20 8.64 4.51 -6.68
CA LYS A 20 9.10 5.59 -5.79
C LYS A 20 8.75 5.22 -4.34
N THR A 21 9.74 5.34 -3.47
CA THR A 21 9.65 4.94 -2.06
C THR A 21 8.47 5.56 -1.31
N VAL A 22 8.29 6.89 -1.40
CA VAL A 22 7.25 7.60 -0.64
C VAL A 22 5.82 7.18 -1.04
N PRO A 23 5.44 7.18 -2.34
CA PRO A 23 4.15 6.66 -2.79
C PRO A 23 3.90 5.20 -2.40
N LEU A 24 4.93 4.35 -2.47
CA LEU A 24 4.82 2.95 -2.06
C LEU A 24 4.59 2.81 -0.54
N ILE A 25 5.27 3.60 0.28
CA ILE A 25 5.05 3.62 1.73
C ILE A 25 3.63 4.05 2.04
N MET A 26 3.14 5.13 1.41
CA MET A 26 1.74 5.54 1.56
C MET A 26 0.78 4.41 1.15
N ALA A 27 1.00 3.77 0.01
CA ALA A 27 0.19 2.64 -0.43
C ALA A 27 0.21 1.46 0.57
N ALA A 28 1.35 1.19 1.22
CA ALA A 28 1.45 0.17 2.26
C ALA A 28 0.58 0.49 3.49
N HIS A 29 0.52 1.77 3.88
CA HIS A 29 -0.34 2.20 4.99
C HIS A 29 -1.82 1.98 4.67
N PHE A 30 -2.22 2.24 3.42
CA PHE A 30 -3.59 1.94 2.99
C PHE A 30 -3.87 0.44 2.86
N ALA A 31 -2.88 -0.35 2.46
CA ALA A 31 -3.00 -1.81 2.39
C ALA A 31 -3.34 -2.41 3.76
N LEU A 32 -2.88 -1.82 4.86
CA LEU A 32 -3.23 -2.24 6.23
C LEU A 32 -4.72 -2.03 6.57
N LEU A 33 -5.44 -1.19 5.81
CA LEU A 33 -6.88 -0.97 6.01
C LEU A 33 -7.73 -1.98 5.23
N LEU A 34 -7.14 -2.72 4.28
CA LEU A 34 -7.82 -3.72 3.46
C LEU A 34 -8.50 -4.85 4.26
N PRO A 35 -7.95 -5.34 5.39
CA PRO A 35 -8.61 -6.36 6.21
C PRO A 35 -10.02 -5.93 6.67
N ASN A 36 -10.25 -4.63 6.88
CA ASN A 36 -11.57 -4.10 7.25
C ASN A 36 -12.61 -4.23 6.12
N PHE A 37 -12.19 -4.59 4.91
CA PHE A 37 -13.01 -4.79 3.72
C PHE A 37 -13.09 -6.27 3.29
N GLU A 38 -12.64 -7.22 4.10
CA GLU A 38 -12.61 -8.67 3.78
C GLU A 38 -13.98 -9.33 3.57
N ILE A 39 -15.07 -8.64 3.92
CA ILE A 39 -16.43 -9.05 3.52
C ILE A 39 -16.60 -9.08 1.99
N ILE A 40 -15.71 -8.39 1.26
CA ILE A 40 -15.62 -8.42 -0.20
C ILE A 40 -14.65 -9.54 -0.60
N TRP A 41 -15.19 -10.61 -1.19
CA TRP A 41 -14.43 -11.83 -1.51
C TRP A 41 -13.13 -11.58 -2.27
N PHE A 42 -13.13 -10.64 -3.23
CA PHE A 42 -11.94 -10.39 -4.05
C PHE A 42 -10.86 -9.59 -3.32
N LEU A 43 -11.15 -8.96 -2.18
CA LEU A 43 -10.17 -8.20 -1.38
C LEU A 43 -9.48 -9.07 -0.31
N GLN A 44 -9.93 -10.30 -0.11
CA GLN A 44 -9.31 -11.23 0.83
C GLN A 44 -7.85 -11.50 0.44
N GLY A 45 -6.93 -11.35 1.40
CA GLY A 45 -5.49 -11.54 1.20
C GLY A 45 -4.78 -10.44 0.40
N TRP A 46 -5.48 -9.40 -0.06
CA TRP A 46 -4.82 -8.30 -0.80
C TRP A 46 -3.91 -7.45 0.06
N SER A 47 -4.20 -7.34 1.37
CA SER A 47 -3.32 -6.64 2.32
C SER A 47 -1.92 -7.26 2.30
N ASP A 48 -1.85 -8.58 2.56
CA ASP A 48 -0.59 -9.33 2.58
C ASP A 48 0.11 -9.31 1.22
N HIS A 49 -0.64 -9.49 0.13
CA HIS A 49 -0.09 -9.45 -1.22
C HIS A 49 0.53 -8.08 -1.56
N ALA A 50 -0.17 -6.99 -1.23
CA ALA A 50 0.31 -5.63 -1.47
C ALA A 50 1.54 -5.31 -0.62
N LEU A 51 1.51 -5.63 0.67
CA LEU A 51 2.63 -5.40 1.58
C LEU A 51 3.87 -6.20 1.18
N ALA A 52 3.70 -7.48 0.80
CA ALA A 52 4.80 -8.30 0.28
C ALA A 52 5.36 -7.78 -1.05
N GLY A 53 4.52 -7.21 -1.90
CA GLY A 53 4.95 -6.55 -3.15
C GLY A 53 5.75 -5.29 -2.87
N ILE A 54 5.24 -4.40 -2.01
CA ILE A 54 5.87 -3.13 -1.65
C ILE A 54 7.21 -3.38 -0.93
N GLY A 55 7.25 -4.30 0.02
CA GLY A 55 8.45 -4.62 0.80
C GLY A 55 9.66 -5.06 -0.04
N LYS A 56 9.45 -5.51 -1.29
CA LYS A 56 10.54 -5.84 -2.23
C LYS A 56 11.23 -4.62 -2.83
N PHE A 57 10.60 -3.45 -2.78
CA PHE A 57 11.07 -2.22 -3.40
C PHE A 57 11.48 -1.15 -2.38
N ILE A 58 11.31 -1.42 -1.08
CA ILE A 58 11.70 -0.51 -0.01
C ILE A 58 13.11 -0.90 0.47
N ASN A 59 14.03 0.05 0.37
CA ASN A 59 15.40 -0.09 0.87
C ASN A 59 15.43 -0.13 2.41
N GLU A 60 16.48 -0.71 2.99
CA GLU A 60 16.67 -0.86 4.44
C GLU A 60 16.48 0.46 5.20
N ASP A 61 17.01 1.57 4.67
CA ASP A 61 16.92 2.91 5.26
C ASP A 61 15.48 3.42 5.46
N HIS A 62 14.53 2.87 4.69
CA HIS A 62 13.12 3.26 4.70
C HIS A 62 12.22 2.17 5.26
N ARG A 63 12.75 1.00 5.65
CA ARG A 63 11.97 -0.06 6.31
C ARG A 63 11.36 0.44 7.62
N ALA A 64 12.09 1.27 8.36
CA ALA A 64 11.60 1.90 9.59
C ALA A 64 10.34 2.75 9.37
N TRP A 65 10.05 3.19 8.14
CA TRP A 65 8.84 3.95 7.83
C TRP A 65 7.65 3.04 7.49
N LEU A 66 7.89 1.75 7.23
CA LEU A 66 6.84 0.72 7.19
C LEU A 66 6.52 0.19 8.59
N GLU A 67 7.46 0.30 9.52
CA GLU A 67 7.25 -0.02 10.93
C GLU A 67 6.37 1.06 11.56
N TRP A 68 5.21 0.64 12.07
CA TRP A 68 4.31 1.55 12.75
C TRP A 68 4.81 1.84 14.16
N PRO A 69 4.70 3.08 14.67
CA PRO A 69 4.90 3.32 16.09
C PRO A 69 3.86 2.52 16.88
N LEU A 70 4.35 1.51 17.62
CA LEU A 70 3.58 0.76 18.62
C LEU A 70 3.33 1.60 19.87
#